data_AF-A0A920VM00-F1
#
_entry.id   AF-A0A920VM00-F1
#
_cell.length_a   1.000
_cell.length_b   1.000
_cell.length_c   1.000
_cell.angle_alpha   90.00
_cell.angle_beta   90.00
_cell.angle_gamma   90.00
#
_symmetry.space_group_name_H-M   'P 1'
#
loop_
_entity.id
_entity.type
_entity.pdbx_description
1 polymer ?
#
loop_
_entity_poly.entity_id
_entity_poly.type
_entity_poly.pdbx_seq_one_letter_code
_entity_poly.pdbx_strand_id
1 'polypeptide(L)' 'MMPVLYPGNVSELIEYGLYGWALSRFCGAWVGFKTGPDTLDTAASIFSRLAGPEIPCRLPLSPRGV' A
#
# COMPACT_ATOMS: atom_id res chain seq x y z
N MET A 1 13.75 0.23 11.48
CA MET A 1 13.40 -0.97 10.69
C MET A 1 12.28 -0.57 9.73
N MET A 2 12.42 -0.85 8.44
CA MET A 2 11.47 -0.42 7.40
C MET A 2 10.46 -1.54 7.10
N PRO A 3 9.14 -1.32 7.18
CA PRO A 3 8.14 -2.29 6.72
C PRO A 3 8.21 -2.47 5.20
N VAL A 4 8.03 -3.71 4.75
CA VAL A 4 8.08 -4.08 3.32
C VAL A 4 6.83 -4.87 2.96
N LEU A 5 6.14 -4.45 1.90
CA LEU A 5 4.98 -5.13 1.32
C LEU A 5 5.42 -6.00 0.13
N TYR A 6 4.84 -7.19 0.03
CA TYR A 6 5.11 -8.16 -1.02
C TYR A 6 3.80 -8.59 -1.70
N PRO A 7 3.34 -7.87 -2.74
CA PRO A 7 2.17 -8.28 -3.51
C PRO A 7 2.53 -9.43 -4.47
N GLY A 8 1.59 -10.36 -4.66
CA GLY A 8 1.73 -11.46 -5.62
C GLY A 8 1.05 -11.20 -6.98
N ASN A 9 0.20 -10.17 -7.05
CA ASN A 9 -0.60 -9.85 -8.24
C ASN A 9 -0.63 -8.34 -8.51
N VAL A 10 -0.95 -7.96 -9.75
CA VAL A 10 -1.09 -6.55 -10.18
C VAL A 10 -2.25 -5.84 -9.45
N SER A 11 -3.35 -6.55 -9.14
CA SER A 11 -4.45 -5.99 -8.35
C SER A 11 -4.02 -5.67 -6.92
N GLU A 12 -3.27 -6.58 -6.30
CA GLU A 12 -2.74 -6.43 -4.95
C GLU A 12 -1.72 -5.30 -4.89
N LEU A 13 -0.95 -5.05 -5.96
CA LEU A 13 -0.01 -3.94 -6.02
C LEU A 13 -0.72 -2.59 -5.80
N ILE A 14 -1.90 -2.40 -6.40
CA ILE A 14 -2.67 -1.16 -6.25
C ILE A 14 -3.31 -1.06 -4.86
N GLU A 15 -3.91 -2.14 -4.37
CA GLU A 15 -4.51 -2.18 -3.03
C GLU A 15 -3.44 -1.97 -1.94
N TYR A 16 -2.31 -2.66 -2.07
CA TYR A 16 -1.17 -2.52 -1.15
C TYR A 16 -0.53 -1.15 -1.26
N GLY A 17 -0.62 -0.46 -2.41
CA GLY A 17 -0.13 0.92 -2.53
C GLY A 17 -0.87 1.85 -1.56
N LEU A 18 -2.19 1.70 -1.48
CA LEU A 18 -3.03 2.46 -0.55
C LEU A 18 -2.78 2.05 0.91
N TYR A 19 -2.62 0.74 1.17
CA TYR A 19 -2.24 0.25 2.49
C TYR A 19 -0.85 0.74 2.91
N GLY A 20 0.12 0.73 2.01
CA GLY A 20 1.48 1.20 2.27
C GLY A 20 1.53 2.69 2.57
N TRP A 21 0.70 3.49 1.89
CA TRP A 21 0.55 4.90 2.20
C TRP A 21 -0.01 5.12 3.62
N ALA A 22 -1.09 4.41 3.99
CA ALA A 22 -1.66 4.50 5.33
C ALA A 22 -0.69 3.98 6.41
N LEU A 23 0.01 2.88 6.12
CA LEU A 23 0.97 2.24 7.02
C LEU A 23 2.19 3.11 7.26
N SER A 24 2.65 3.86 6.24
CA SER A 24 3.70 4.88 6.38
C SER A 24 3.32 5.95 7.40
N ARG A 25 2.05 6.38 7.38
CA ARG A 25 1.53 7.35 8.36
C ARG A 25 1.32 6.75 9.75
N PHE A 26 0.99 5.47 9.82
CA PHE A 26 0.85 4.76 11.09
C PHE A 26 2.20 4.56 11.80
N CYS A 27 3.21 4.11 11.07
CA CYS A 27 4.51 3.72 11.65
C CYS A 27 5.52 4.87 11.71
N GLY A 28 5.26 6.00 11.04
CA GLY A 28 6.19 7.12 10.95
C GLY A 28 7.47 6.81 10.16
N ALA A 29 7.50 5.69 9.43
CA ALA A 29 8.63 5.24 8.64
C ALA A 29 8.21 5.02 7.18
N TRP A 30 9.19 5.08 6.27
CA TRP A 30 8.96 4.73 4.87
C TRP A 30 8.47 3.29 4.74
N VAL A 31 7.64 3.02 3.73
CA VAL A 31 7.18 1.67 3.39
C VAL A 31 7.80 1.27 2.06
N GLY A 32 8.47 0.13 2.03
CA GLY A 32 9.06 -0.44 0.82
C GLY A 32 8.12 -1.40 0.12
N PHE A 33 8.26 -1.51 -1.20
CA PHE A 33 7.67 -2.58 -2.00
C PHE A 33 8.77 -3.53 -2.46
N LYS A 34 8.54 -4.82 -2.29
CA LYS A 34 9.34 -5.88 -2.90
C LYS A 34 8.40 -6.69 -3.77
N THR A 35 8.64 -6.71 -5.07
CA THR A 35 7.79 -7.41 -6.04
C THR A 35 8.67 -8.18 -7.02
N GLY A 36 8.19 -9.35 -7.46
CA GLY A 36 8.86 -10.14 -8.48
C GLY A 36 8.75 -9.51 -9.87
N PRO A 37 9.68 -9.82 -10.79
CA PRO A 37 9.62 -9.33 -12.16
C PRO A 37 8.36 -9.84 -12.90
N ASP A 38 7.90 -11.04 -12.58
CA ASP A 38 6.68 -11.65 -13.12
C ASP A 38 5.42 -10.82 -12.85
N THR A 39 5.33 -10.21 -11.67
CA THR A 39 4.18 -9.38 -11.31
C THR A 39 4.28 -7.97 -11.90
N LEU A 40 5.49 -7.43 -12.08
CA LEU A 40 5.70 -6.07 -12.61
C LEU A 40 5.62 -5.98 -14.14
N ASP A 41 5.98 -7.03 -14.85
CA ASP A 41 5.92 -7.07 -16.32
C ASP A 41 4.50 -7.42 -16.84
N THR A 42 3.61 -7.85 -15.95
CA THR A 42 2.25 -8.24 -16.31
C THR A 42 1.30 -7.03 -16.32
N ALA A 43 0.51 -6.91 -17.38
CA ALA A 43 -0.61 -5.97 -17.44
C ALA A 43 -1.94 -6.72 -17.26
N ALA A 44 -2.77 -6.29 -16.31
CA ALA A 44 -4.09 -6.86 -16.07
C ALA A 44 -5.12 -5.75 -15.89
N SER A 45 -6.35 -5.96 -16.40
CA SER A 45 -7.47 -5.08 -16.12
C SER A 45 -8.05 -5.44 -14.74
N ILE A 46 -8.11 -4.45 -13.86
CA ILE A 46 -8.65 -4.62 -12.51
C ILE A 46 -9.90 -3.76 -12.34
N PHE A 47 -10.93 -4.34 -11.73
CA PHE A 47 -12.09 -3.58 -11.33
C PHE A 47 -11.77 -2.86 -10.02
N SER A 48 -11.43 -1.58 -10.11
CA SER A 48 -11.19 -0.76 -8.91
C SER A 48 -12.52 -0.53 -8.20
N ARG A 49 -12.67 -1.13 -7.01
CA ARG A 49 -13.83 -0.90 -6.13
C ARG A 49 -13.83 0.52 -5.52
N LEU A 50 -12.75 1.28 -5.69
CA LEU A 50 -12.58 2.63 -5.13
C LEU A 50 -13.33 3.67 -5.98
N ALA A 51 -14.66 3.71 -5.83
CA ALA A 51 -15.46 4.87 -6.22
C ALA A 51 -15.16 6.02 -5.25
N GLY A 52 -14.13 6.80 -5.54
CA GLY A 52 -13.68 7.95 -4.76
C GLY A 52 -12.51 7.61 -3.82
N PRO A 53 -11.44 8.43 -3.82
CA PRO A 53 -10.37 8.27 -2.85
C PRO A 53 -10.87 8.83 -1.51
N GLU A 54 -11.53 8.00 -0.70
CA GLU A 54 -11.61 8.26 0.74
C GLU A 54 -10.20 8.04 1.28
N ILE A 55 -9.31 8.99 1.02
CA ILE A 55 -7.97 9.03 1.59
C ILE A 55 -8.18 9.18 3.08
N PRO A 56 -7.92 8.16 3.92
CA PRO A 56 -7.99 8.33 5.35
C PRO A 56 -6.69 9.06 5.74
N CYS A 57 -6.62 10.35 5.42
CA CYS A 57 -5.62 11.27 5.96
C CYS A 57 -5.70 11.35 7.49
N ARG A 58 -6.67 10.65 8.09
CA ARG A 58 -6.86 10.48 9.52
C ARG A 58 -6.98 9.01 9.93
N LEU A 59 -6.04 8.16 9.50
CA LEU A 59 -5.75 6.97 10.29
C LEU A 59 -5.35 7.46 11.69
N PRO A 60 -5.90 6.90 12.80
CA PRO A 60 -5.44 7.27 14.12
C PRO A 60 -3.93 7.10 14.17
N LEU A 61 -3.23 8.14 14.62
CA LEU A 61 -1.80 8.07 14.90
C LEU A 61 -1.57 6.84 15.77
N SER A 62 -0.47 6.13 15.51
CA SER A 62 -0.04 5.06 16.41
C SER A 62 -0.13 5.56 17.87
N PRO A 63 -0.56 4.73 18.84
CA PRO A 63 -0.68 5.11 20.24
C PRO A 63 0.59 5.73 20.86
N ARG A 64 1.73 5.67 20.15
CA ARG A 64 3.02 6.23 20.55
C ARG A 64 3.40 7.57 19.94
N GLY A 65 2.50 8.25 19.21
CA GLY A 65 2.63 9.68 18.87
C GLY A 65 4.03 10.11 18.42
N VAL A 66 4.58 9.47 17.39
CA VAL A 66 5.77 9.96 16.68
C VAL A 66 5.36 10.59 15.36
#